data_AF-A0A969D6U2-F1
#
_entry.id   AF-A0A969D6U2-F1
#
_cell.length_a   1.000
_cell.length_b   1.000
_cell.length_c   1.000
_cell.angle_alpha   90.00
_cell.angle_beta   90.00
_cell.angle_gamma   90.00
#
_symmetry.space_group_name_H-M   'P 1'
#
loop_
_entity.id
_entity.type
_entity.pdbx_description
1 polymer ?
#
loop_
_entity_poly.entity_id
_entity_poly.type
_entity_poly.pdbx_seq_one_letter_code
_entity_poly.pdbx_strand_id
1 'polypeptide(L)'
;MNWRGSTTVSDRIFAALPYLLPLIYGIGFGAFIFRDFPVLELLLVPLSPFLALYRIPFASIIIFFLLFFLVVRNSNISHFIRFNTMQAILLDIVLFLCQLLFGLLSNSLGEGLLVQTLSNVIFLGMLAAVVYSVAQSLMGRYAEIPTISEAVHMQVR
;
A
#
# COMPACT_ATOMS: atom_id res chain seq x y z
N MET A 1 -5.73 27.41 15.28
CA MET A 1 -6.51 26.28 14.73
C MET A 1 -6.09 25.01 15.46
N ASN A 2 -6.71 24.68 16.59
CA ASN A 2 -6.29 23.60 17.50
C ASN A 2 -7.19 22.36 17.39
N TRP A 3 -7.45 21.88 16.18
CA TRP A 3 -8.27 20.68 15.92
C TRP A 3 -7.43 19.40 15.74
N ARG A 4 -6.40 19.19 16.56
CA ARG A 4 -5.64 17.94 16.55
C ARG A 4 -5.60 17.38 17.97
N GLY A 5 -6.56 16.50 18.27
CA GLY A 5 -6.42 15.59 19.41
C GLY A 5 -5.07 14.89 19.29
N SER A 6 -4.35 14.79 20.40
CA SER A 6 -3.03 14.14 20.42
C SER A 6 -3.16 12.74 19.82
N THR A 7 -2.49 12.48 18.69
CA THR A 7 -2.45 11.13 18.11
C THR A 7 -1.82 10.19 19.13
N THR A 8 -2.64 9.28 19.65
CA THR A 8 -2.19 8.31 20.65
C THR A 8 -1.20 7.34 20.01
N VAL A 9 -0.42 6.62 20.83
CA VAL A 9 0.49 5.58 20.31
C VAL A 9 -0.31 4.51 19.56
N SER A 10 -1.50 4.16 20.05
CA SER A 10 -2.41 3.25 19.37
C SER A 10 -2.84 3.77 18.00
N ASP A 11 -3.22 5.04 17.88
CA ASP A 11 -3.58 5.64 16.58
C ASP A 11 -2.44 5.55 15.57
N ARG A 12 -1.20 5.73 16.01
CA ARG A 12 0.00 5.66 15.16
C ARG A 12 0.23 4.26 14.63
N ILE A 13 0.08 3.25 15.48
CA ILE A 13 0.21 1.85 15.09
C ILE A 13 -0.92 1.47 14.13
N PHE A 14 -2.18 1.75 14.48
CA PHE A 14 -3.33 1.42 13.64
C PHE A 14 -3.35 2.19 12.32
N ALA A 15 -2.79 3.39 12.26
CA ALA A 15 -2.63 4.14 11.01
C ALA A 15 -1.52 3.58 10.10
N ALA A 16 -0.51 2.92 10.67
CA ALA A 16 0.58 2.30 9.90
C ALA A 16 0.18 0.93 9.31
N LEU A 17 -0.66 0.16 10.00
CA LEU A 17 -1.06 -1.19 9.59
C LEU A 17 -1.66 -1.29 8.17
N PRO A 18 -2.53 -0.37 7.70
CA PRO A 18 -3.10 -0.43 6.36
C PRO A 18 -2.05 -0.46 5.25
N TYR A 19 -0.86 0.11 5.46
CA TYR A 19 0.19 0.10 4.43
C TYR A 19 0.79 -1.29 4.16
N LEU A 20 0.44 -2.30 4.96
CA LEU A 20 0.70 -3.70 4.62
C LEU A 20 -0.02 -4.15 3.34
N LEU A 21 -1.18 -3.55 3.00
CA LEU A 21 -1.91 -3.85 1.76
C LEU A 21 -1.06 -3.58 0.51
N PRO A 22 -0.67 -2.32 0.22
CA PRO A 22 0.11 -2.02 -0.97
C PRO A 22 1.49 -2.68 -0.91
N LEU A 23 2.06 -2.92 0.28
CA LEU A 23 3.31 -3.67 0.42
C LEU A 23 3.16 -5.11 -0.09
N ILE A 24 2.15 -5.82 0.38
CA ILE A 24 1.91 -7.22 -0.01
C ILE A 24 1.54 -7.32 -1.48
N TYR A 25 0.64 -6.47 -1.95
CA TYR A 25 0.24 -6.43 -3.35
C TYR A 25 1.45 -6.11 -4.26
N GLY A 26 2.27 -5.15 -3.85
CA GLY A 26 3.41 -4.68 -4.61
C GLY A 26 4.56 -5.69 -4.75
N ILE A 27 4.63 -6.73 -3.90
CA ILE A 27 5.66 -7.78 -4.00
C ILE A 27 5.69 -8.42 -5.39
N GLY A 28 4.55 -8.52 -6.08
CA GLY A 28 4.47 -9.06 -7.45
C GLY A 28 5.36 -8.33 -8.46
N PHE A 29 5.56 -7.02 -8.30
CA PHE A 29 6.44 -6.22 -9.16
C PHE A 29 7.94 -6.43 -8.86
N GLY A 30 8.27 -7.01 -7.71
CA GLY A 30 9.65 -7.23 -7.27
C GLY A 30 10.31 -8.50 -7.83
N ALA A 31 9.61 -9.28 -8.67
CA ALA A 31 10.07 -10.59 -9.14
C ALA A 31 11.49 -10.57 -9.73
N PHE A 32 11.82 -9.56 -10.55
CA PHE A 32 13.15 -9.43 -11.13
C PHE A 32 14.22 -9.09 -10.08
N ILE A 33 13.91 -8.19 -9.14
CA ILE A 33 14.82 -7.83 -8.04
C ILE A 33 15.10 -9.03 -7.14
N PHE A 34 14.08 -9.83 -6.79
CA PHE A 34 14.27 -11.02 -5.96
C PHE A 34 15.08 -12.11 -6.69
N ARG A 35 14.87 -12.27 -8.00
CA ARG A 35 15.70 -13.18 -8.81
C ARG A 35 17.17 -12.76 -8.82
N ASP A 36 17.44 -11.47 -8.99
CA ASP A 36 18.80 -10.95 -9.07
C ASP A 36 19.46 -10.85 -7.68
N PHE A 37 18.67 -10.65 -6.62
CA PHE A 37 19.12 -10.55 -5.22
C PHE A 37 18.25 -11.41 -4.26
N PRO A 38 18.41 -12.75 -4.26
CA PRO A 38 17.56 -13.65 -3.47
C PRO A 38 17.60 -13.40 -1.96
N VAL A 39 18.70 -12.83 -1.44
CA VAL A 39 18.84 -12.47 -0.02
C VAL A 39 17.75 -11.49 0.45
N LEU A 40 17.18 -10.69 -0.45
CA LEU A 40 16.10 -9.76 -0.13
C LEU A 40 14.79 -10.46 0.22
N GLU A 41 14.60 -11.72 -0.17
CA GLU A 41 13.42 -12.50 0.20
C GLU A 41 13.33 -12.74 1.72
N LEU A 42 14.47 -12.68 2.44
CA LEU A 42 14.49 -12.75 3.90
C LEU A 42 13.69 -11.60 4.54
N LEU A 43 13.58 -10.45 3.87
CA LEU A 43 12.77 -9.32 4.33
C LEU A 43 11.26 -9.61 4.24
N LEU A 44 10.85 -10.61 3.46
CA LEU A 44 9.45 -11.02 3.31
C LEU A 44 9.02 -12.03 4.38
N VAL A 45 9.96 -12.64 5.13
CA VAL A 45 9.66 -13.61 6.19
C VAL A 45 8.68 -13.08 7.23
N PRO A 46 8.82 -11.83 7.74
CA PRO A 46 7.84 -11.25 8.68
C PRO A 46 6.44 -11.05 8.08
N LEU A 47 6.33 -10.97 6.75
CA LEU A 47 5.06 -10.79 6.02
C LEU A 47 4.35 -12.12 5.73
N SER A 48 5.00 -13.26 5.96
CA SER A 48 4.45 -14.60 5.69
C SER A 48 3.04 -14.87 6.21
N PRO A 49 2.62 -14.49 7.44
CA PRO A 49 1.25 -14.74 7.89
C PRO A 49 0.23 -13.96 7.08
N PHE A 50 0.58 -12.76 6.64
CA PHE A 50 -0.31 -11.94 5.82
C PHE A 50 -0.36 -12.46 4.38
N LEU A 51 0.76 -12.90 3.82
CA LEU A 51 0.81 -13.53 2.49
C LEU A 51 -0.11 -14.76 2.39
N ALA A 52 -0.27 -15.52 3.47
CA ALA A 52 -1.19 -16.65 3.52
C ALA A 52 -2.66 -16.24 3.34
N LEU A 53 -3.05 -15.05 3.84
CA LEU A 53 -4.42 -14.52 3.71
C LEU A 53 -4.77 -14.23 2.25
N TYR A 54 -3.79 -13.80 1.45
CA TYR A 54 -3.98 -13.48 0.03
C TYR A 54 -4.08 -14.71 -0.88
N ARG A 55 -3.94 -15.93 -0.33
CA ARG A 55 -4.23 -17.18 -1.07
C ARG A 55 -5.73 -17.41 -1.25
N ILE A 56 -6.58 -16.74 -0.46
CA ILE A 56 -8.02 -16.83 -0.58
C ILE A 56 -8.45 -16.09 -1.86
N PRO A 57 -9.30 -16.68 -2.71
CA PRO A 57 -9.84 -16.00 -3.88
C PRO A 57 -10.47 -14.66 -3.49
N PHE A 58 -10.14 -13.61 -4.25
CA PHE A 58 -10.63 -12.25 -4.02
C PHE A 58 -10.25 -11.63 -2.66
N ALA A 59 -9.26 -12.17 -1.94
CA ALA A 59 -8.80 -11.63 -0.65
C ALA A 59 -8.55 -10.12 -0.70
N SER A 60 -7.83 -9.63 -1.71
CA SER A 60 -7.54 -8.19 -1.86
C SER A 60 -8.82 -7.35 -1.94
N ILE A 61 -9.81 -7.81 -2.72
CA ILE A 61 -11.10 -7.12 -2.88
C ILE A 61 -11.91 -7.16 -1.58
N ILE A 62 -11.92 -8.30 -0.89
CA ILE A 62 -12.61 -8.45 0.39
C ILE A 62 -11.98 -7.51 1.43
N ILE A 63 -10.65 -7.49 1.55
CA ILE A 63 -9.92 -6.62 2.46
C ILE A 63 -10.17 -5.15 2.14
N PHE A 64 -10.17 -4.77 0.86
CA PHE A 64 -10.53 -3.43 0.41
C PHE A 64 -11.90 -3.00 0.94
N PHE A 65 -12.94 -3.82 0.73
CA PHE A 65 -14.29 -3.48 1.18
C PHE A 65 -14.40 -3.43 2.70
N LEU A 66 -13.76 -4.38 3.41
CA LEU A 66 -13.73 -4.39 4.86
C LEU A 66 -13.10 -3.12 5.42
N LEU A 67 -11.92 -2.72 4.94
CA LEU A 67 -11.28 -1.49 5.41
C LEU A 67 -12.07 -0.25 5.02
N PHE A 68 -12.64 -0.21 3.81
CA PHE A 68 -13.43 0.94 3.39
C PHE A 68 -14.68 1.13 4.26
N PHE A 69 -15.47 0.09 4.47
CA PHE A 69 -16.73 0.19 5.23
C PHE A 69 -16.51 0.27 6.74
N LEU A 70 -15.61 -0.56 7.30
CA LEU A 70 -15.42 -0.64 8.75
C LEU A 70 -14.51 0.46 9.29
N VAL A 71 -13.55 0.94 8.49
CA VAL A 71 -12.55 1.92 8.90
C VAL A 71 -12.84 3.29 8.29
N VAL A 72 -12.72 3.43 6.97
CA VAL A 72 -12.76 4.75 6.31
C VAL A 72 -14.10 5.46 6.49
N ARG A 73 -15.21 4.72 6.39
CA ARG A 73 -16.57 5.25 6.51
C ARG A 73 -17.08 5.38 7.96
N ASN A 74 -16.35 4.86 8.94
CA ASN A 74 -16.77 4.87 10.33
C ASN A 74 -16.29 6.13 11.05
N SER A 75 -17.21 7.03 11.38
CA SER A 75 -16.91 8.31 12.06
C SER A 75 -16.43 8.16 13.50
N ASN A 76 -16.59 6.98 14.13
CA ASN A 76 -16.06 6.70 15.46
C ASN A 76 -14.55 6.47 15.46
N ILE A 77 -13.96 6.21 14.29
CA ILE A 77 -12.51 6.01 14.14
C ILE A 77 -11.85 7.36 13.90
N SER A 78 -10.67 7.55 14.50
CA SER A 78 -9.93 8.82 14.39
C SER A 78 -9.66 9.17 12.92
N HIS A 79 -9.79 10.46 12.60
CA HIS A 79 -9.55 10.95 11.23
C HIS A 79 -8.15 10.56 10.74
N PHE A 80 -7.16 10.49 11.63
CA PHE A 80 -5.81 10.06 11.32
C PHE A 80 -5.74 8.63 10.77
N ILE A 81 -6.40 7.67 11.44
CA ILE A 81 -6.46 6.27 10.96
C ILE A 81 -7.23 6.21 9.64
N ARG A 82 -8.37 6.90 9.54
CA ARG A 82 -9.20 6.94 8.32
C ARG A 82 -8.41 7.45 7.11
N PHE A 83 -7.64 8.53 7.30
CA PHE A 83 -6.78 9.11 6.28
C PHE A 83 -5.72 8.11 5.80
N ASN A 84 -4.92 7.55 6.69
CA ASN A 84 -3.84 6.63 6.32
C ASN A 84 -4.39 5.34 5.69
N THR A 85 -5.54 4.86 6.17
CA THR A 85 -6.25 3.71 5.58
C THR A 85 -6.69 3.99 4.15
N MET A 86 -7.30 5.15 3.91
CA MET A 86 -7.71 5.55 2.56
C MET A 86 -6.50 5.74 1.65
N GLN A 87 -5.39 6.29 2.15
CA GLN A 87 -4.16 6.42 1.38
C GLN A 87 -3.59 5.06 0.97
N ALA A 88 -3.54 4.10 1.89
CA ALA A 88 -3.08 2.74 1.58
C ALA A 88 -3.98 2.06 0.53
N ILE A 89 -5.31 2.25 0.64
CA ILE A 89 -6.28 1.78 -0.35
C ILE A 89 -6.03 2.39 -1.74
N LEU A 90 -5.79 3.71 -1.83
CA LEU A 90 -5.52 4.35 -3.11
C LEU A 90 -4.20 3.86 -3.73
N LEU A 91 -3.17 3.66 -2.92
CA LEU A 91 -1.91 3.06 -3.39
C LEU A 91 -2.15 1.65 -3.95
N ASP A 92 -2.95 0.84 -3.26
CA ASP A 92 -3.31 -0.52 -3.71
C ASP A 92 -4.07 -0.49 -5.04
N ILE A 93 -5.01 0.46 -5.22
CA ILE A 93 -5.71 0.68 -6.50
C ILE A 93 -4.73 1.05 -7.61
N VAL A 94 -3.78 1.95 -7.35
CA VAL A 94 -2.77 2.34 -8.35
C VAL A 94 -1.94 1.13 -8.77
N LEU A 95 -1.50 0.31 -7.82
CA LEU A 95 -0.74 -0.92 -8.12
C LEU A 95 -1.59 -1.92 -8.91
N PHE A 96 -2.87 -2.07 -8.57
CA PHE A 96 -3.79 -2.91 -9.32
C PHE A 96 -3.93 -2.46 -10.78
N LEU A 97 -4.08 -1.15 -11.02
CA LEU A 97 -4.12 -0.60 -12.37
C LEU A 97 -2.81 -0.83 -13.12
N CYS A 98 -1.66 -0.63 -12.46
CA CYS A 98 -0.35 -0.96 -13.03
C CYS A 98 -0.26 -2.45 -13.42
N GLN A 99 -0.75 -3.36 -12.57
CA GLN A 99 -0.72 -4.81 -12.83
C GLN A 99 -1.55 -5.16 -14.07
N LEU A 100 -2.74 -4.56 -14.23
CA LEU A 100 -3.57 -4.76 -15.43
C LEU A 100 -2.86 -4.29 -16.69
N LEU A 101 -2.22 -3.10 -16.66
CA LEU A 101 -1.46 -2.58 -17.80
C LEU A 101 -0.27 -3.48 -18.15
N PHE A 102 0.42 -4.01 -17.14
CA PHE A 102 1.53 -4.96 -17.33
C PHE A 102 1.10 -6.29 -17.93
N GLY A 103 -0.07 -6.80 -17.53
CA GLY A 103 -0.64 -8.00 -18.14
C GLY A 103 -0.84 -7.84 -19.65
N LEU A 104 -1.31 -6.66 -20.09
CA LEU A 104 -1.47 -6.35 -21.51
C LEU A 104 -0.12 -6.17 -22.24
N LEU A 105 0.84 -5.51 -21.57
CA LEU A 105 2.14 -5.21 -22.15
C LEU A 105 3.01 -6.46 -22.31
N SER A 106 3.06 -7.32 -21.29
CA SER A 106 3.85 -8.57 -21.30
C SER A 106 3.35 -9.56 -22.35
N ASN A 107 2.04 -9.67 -22.55
CA ASN A 107 1.46 -10.47 -23.63
C ASN A 107 1.86 -9.99 -25.03
N SER A 108 2.21 -8.72 -25.19
CA SER A 108 2.54 -8.10 -26.48
C SER A 108 4.05 -8.00 -26.75
N LEU A 109 4.84 -7.69 -25.72
CA LEU A 109 6.28 -7.38 -25.84
C LEU A 109 7.20 -8.44 -25.21
N GLY A 110 6.66 -9.41 -24.47
CA GLY A 110 7.43 -10.38 -23.69
C GLY A 110 8.15 -9.76 -22.48
N GLU A 111 9.02 -10.54 -21.82
CA GLU A 111 9.79 -10.12 -20.64
C GLU A 111 11.10 -9.40 -21.02
N GLY A 112 11.01 -8.39 -21.88
CA GLY A 112 12.16 -7.60 -22.31
C GLY A 112 12.65 -6.61 -21.23
N LEU A 113 13.80 -5.96 -21.50
CA LEU A 113 14.42 -4.97 -20.62
C LEU A 113 13.45 -3.85 -20.18
N LEU A 114 12.54 -3.43 -21.07
CA LEU A 114 11.53 -2.41 -20.77
C LEU A 114 10.59 -2.86 -19.65
N VAL A 115 10.04 -4.08 -19.75
CA VAL A 115 9.11 -4.64 -18.77
C VAL A 115 9.83 -4.84 -17.43
N GLN A 116 11.05 -5.37 -17.45
CA GLN A 116 11.86 -5.51 -16.24
C GLN A 116 12.13 -4.16 -15.56
N THR A 117 12.54 -3.15 -16.33
CA THR A 117 12.85 -1.82 -15.79
C THR A 117 11.61 -1.17 -15.18
N LEU A 118 10.48 -1.18 -15.89
CA LEU A 118 9.24 -0.61 -15.39
C LEU A 118 8.75 -1.34 -14.12
N SER A 119 8.85 -2.67 -14.08
CA SER A 119 8.46 -3.46 -12.90
C SER A 119 9.29 -3.07 -11.69
N ASN A 120 10.60 -2.94 -11.86
CA ASN A 120 11.52 -2.52 -10.80
C ASN A 120 11.23 -1.10 -10.32
N VAL A 121 10.95 -0.16 -11.23
CA VAL A 121 10.58 1.22 -10.88
C VAL A 121 9.30 1.25 -10.05
N ILE A 122 8.27 0.49 -10.44
CA ILE A 122 7.01 0.41 -9.67
C ILE A 122 7.26 -0.20 -8.30
N PHE A 123 8.02 -1.30 -8.22
CA PHE A 123 8.34 -1.94 -6.95
C PHE A 123 9.10 -1.00 -5.99
N LEU A 124 10.14 -0.34 -6.47
CA LEU A 124 10.94 0.59 -5.66
C LEU A 124 10.12 1.83 -5.27
N GLY A 125 9.31 2.35 -6.18
CA GLY A 125 8.41 3.48 -5.91
C GLY A 125 7.36 3.14 -4.85
N MET A 126 6.75 1.95 -4.96
CA MET A 126 5.84 1.40 -3.95
C MET A 126 6.52 1.26 -2.60
N LEU A 127 7.71 0.63 -2.56
CA LEU A 127 8.46 0.42 -1.33
C LEU A 127 8.78 1.76 -0.65
N ALA A 128 9.25 2.75 -1.42
CA ALA A 128 9.52 4.09 -0.92
C ALA A 128 8.26 4.77 -0.37
N ALA A 129 7.14 4.69 -1.08
CA ALA A 129 5.86 5.26 -0.66
C ALA A 129 5.34 4.62 0.65
N VAL A 130 5.44 3.29 0.76
CA VAL A 130 5.05 2.55 1.97
C VAL A 130 5.96 2.90 3.14
N VAL A 131 7.28 2.84 2.98
CA VAL A 131 8.25 3.16 4.05
C VAL A 131 8.07 4.59 4.53
N TYR A 132 7.95 5.55 3.60
CA TYR A 132 7.68 6.94 3.93
C TYR A 132 6.38 7.07 4.73
N SER A 133 5.31 6.43 4.26
CA SER A 133 4.01 6.54 4.91
C SER A 133 4.02 5.94 6.32
N VAL A 134 4.54 4.73 6.49
CA VAL A 134 4.68 4.08 7.79
C VAL A 134 5.52 4.93 8.75
N ALA A 135 6.66 5.46 8.29
CA ALA A 135 7.50 6.31 9.12
C ALA A 135 6.76 7.57 9.61
N GLN A 136 6.02 8.25 8.72
CA GLN A 136 5.21 9.42 9.09
C GLN A 136 4.06 9.04 10.04
N SER A 137 3.36 7.93 9.79
CA SER A 137 2.27 7.45 10.65
C SER A 137 2.78 7.17 12.07
N LEU A 138 3.94 6.52 12.21
CA LEU A 138 4.59 6.22 13.49
C LEU A 138 5.08 7.49 14.21
N MET A 139 5.46 8.54 13.48
CA MET A 139 5.75 9.86 14.04
C MET A 139 4.48 10.67 14.38
N GLY A 140 3.28 10.15 14.08
CA GLY A 140 2.01 10.84 14.29
C GLY A 140 1.75 11.97 13.30
N ARG A 141 2.39 11.93 12.13
CA ARG A 141 2.29 12.91 11.05
C ARG A 141 1.52 12.32 9.88
N TYR A 142 0.86 13.18 9.10
CA TYR A 142 0.19 12.77 7.87
C TYR A 142 1.24 12.55 6.79
N ALA A 143 1.19 11.39 6.14
CA ALA A 143 2.07 11.09 5.03
C ALA A 143 1.56 11.78 3.77
N GLU A 144 2.17 12.90 3.39
CA GLU A 144 1.78 13.65 2.19
C GLU A 144 2.51 13.09 0.96
N ILE A 145 1.81 12.23 0.20
CA ILE A 145 2.22 11.76 -1.12
C ILE A 145 1.51 12.64 -2.15
N PRO A 146 2.24 13.35 -3.03
CA PRO A 146 1.64 14.20 -4.06
C PRO A 146 0.60 13.43 -4.89
N THR A 147 -0.50 14.11 -5.24
CA THR A 147 -1.69 13.56 -5.94
C THR A 147 -2.52 12.56 -5.15
N ILE A 148 -1.90 11.60 -4.44
CA ILE A 148 -2.62 10.59 -3.65
C ILE A 148 -3.25 11.24 -2.41
N SER A 149 -2.50 12.02 -1.63
CA SER A 149 -3.02 12.61 -0.40
C SER A 149 -4.12 13.64 -0.66
N GLU A 150 -4.05 14.38 -1.78
CA GLU A 150 -5.13 15.26 -2.22
C GLU A 150 -6.42 14.48 -2.51
N ALA A 151 -6.32 13.34 -3.21
CA ALA A 151 -7.45 12.46 -3.46
C ALA A 151 -8.02 11.86 -2.17
N VAL A 152 -7.17 11.54 -1.19
CA VAL A 152 -7.62 11.10 0.14
C VAL A 152 -8.43 12.19 0.84
N HIS A 153 -7.95 13.43 0.84
CA HIS A 153 -8.65 14.56 1.47
C HIS A 153 -10.03 14.82 0.86
N MET A 154 -10.20 14.58 -0.44
CA MET A 154 -11.51 14.67 -1.09
C MET A 154 -12.49 13.60 -0.59
N GLN A 155 -11.99 12.40 -0.27
CA GLN A 155 -12.81 11.25 0.11
C GLN A 155 -13.10 11.19 1.62
N VAL A 156 -12.11 11.53 2.45
CA VAL A 156 -12.22 11.49 3.91
C VAL A 156 -12.62 12.88 4.40
N ARG A 157 -13.92 13.17 4.29
CA ARG A 157 -14.56 14.28 5.01
C ARG A 157 -14.96 13.88 6.44
#